data_AF-A0A127QER6-F1
#
_entry.id   AF-A0A127QER6-F1
#
_cell.length_a   1.000
_cell.length_b   1.000
_cell.length_c   1.000
_cell.angle_alpha   90.00
_cell.angle_beta   90.00
_cell.angle_gamma   90.00
#
_symmetry.space_group_name_H-M   'P 1'
#
loop_
_entity.id
_entity.type
_entity.pdbx_description
1 polymer ?
#
loop_
_entity_poly.entity_id
_entity_poly.type
_entity_poly.pdbx_seq_one_letter_code
_entity_poly.pdbx_strand_id
1 'polypeptide(L)'
;MAASYVLKKSVDGQFYFLLQASNGEVVLNSEMYVAKASAENGIASVQNNCTQDDRYSRNQASNGKFYFNLKAANHQVIGSSQMYTTTSARDAGIDAVKKNGPSTNIKDEA
;
A
#
# COMPACT_ATOMS: atom_id res chain seq x y z
N MET A 1 -1.03 18.55 5.24
CA MET A 1 0.15 17.72 4.90
C MET A 1 -0.24 16.79 3.76
N ALA A 2 0.62 16.58 2.78
CA ALA A 2 0.35 15.62 1.71
C ALA A 2 0.65 14.20 2.18
N ALA A 3 0.00 13.20 1.61
CA ALA A 3 0.40 11.81 1.80
C ALA A 3 1.83 11.60 1.30
N SER A 4 2.54 10.64 1.87
CA SER A 4 3.90 10.28 1.45
C SER A 4 4.13 8.79 1.52
N TYR A 5 4.88 8.27 0.55
CA TYR A 5 5.44 6.94 0.58
C TYR A 5 6.72 6.97 1.41
N VAL A 6 6.87 6.07 2.37
CA VAL A 6 8.09 5.89 3.16
C VAL A 6 8.72 4.58 2.75
N LEU A 7 9.81 4.66 1.98
CA LEU A 7 10.63 3.51 1.62
C LEU A 7 11.57 3.18 2.77
N LYS A 8 11.58 1.93 3.22
CA LYS A 8 12.42 1.46 4.33
C LYS A 8 13.14 0.18 3.92
N LYS A 9 14.26 -0.09 4.58
CA LYS A 9 15.01 -1.32 4.43
C LYS A 9 14.79 -2.21 5.65
N SER A 10 14.46 -3.47 5.40
CA SER A 10 14.43 -4.53 6.40
C SER A 10 15.85 -4.92 6.80
N VAL A 11 15.98 -5.49 7.99
CA VAL A 11 17.25 -6.03 8.51
C VAL A 11 17.84 -7.10 7.59
N ASP A 12 16.99 -7.82 6.86
CA ASP A 12 17.36 -8.87 5.91
C ASP A 12 17.87 -8.32 4.56
N GLY A 13 18.00 -6.99 4.44
CA GLY A 13 18.46 -6.32 3.23
C GLY A 13 17.38 -6.08 2.16
N GLN A 14 16.15 -6.54 2.41
CA GLN A 14 14.99 -6.31 1.55
C GLN A 14 14.41 -4.89 1.75
N PHE A 15 13.70 -4.37 0.77
CA PHE A 15 13.10 -3.04 0.74
C PHE A 15 11.59 -3.13 0.77
N TYR A 16 10.91 -2.25 1.48
CA TYR A 16 9.45 -2.16 1.48
C TYR A 16 9.04 -0.70 1.62
N PHE A 17 7.82 -0.37 1.21
CA PHE A 17 7.30 0.98 1.35
C PHE A 17 5.97 1.00 2.07
N LEU A 18 5.73 2.10 2.79
CA LEU A 18 4.50 2.36 3.53
C LEU A 18 3.84 3.60 2.93
N LEU A 19 2.56 3.53 2.58
CA LEU A 19 1.79 4.72 2.21
C LEU A 19 1.22 5.35 3.48
N GLN A 20 1.72 6.52 3.81
CA GLN A 20 1.24 7.32 4.92
C GLN A 20 0.25 8.36 4.40
N ALA A 21 -0.97 8.34 4.93
CA ALA A 21 -1.99 9.34 4.65
C ALA A 21 -1.60 10.72 5.21
N SER A 22 -2.30 11.76 4.78
CA SER A 22 -2.05 13.15 5.21
C SER A 22 -2.13 13.38 6.73
N ASN A 23 -2.80 12.49 7.46
CA ASN A 23 -2.95 12.51 8.91
C ASN A 23 -1.85 11.74 9.65
N GLY A 24 -0.90 11.12 8.93
CA GLY A 24 0.16 10.32 9.52
C GLY A 24 -0.15 8.83 9.68
N GLU A 25 -1.35 8.38 9.35
CA GLU A 25 -1.72 6.97 9.44
C GLU A 25 -1.19 6.17 8.25
N VAL A 26 -0.71 4.95 8.50
CA VAL A 26 -0.29 4.02 7.45
C VAL A 26 -1.52 3.30 6.89
N VAL A 27 -1.81 3.53 5.62
CA VAL A 27 -3.00 2.97 4.95
C VAL A 27 -2.69 1.79 4.03
N LEU A 28 -1.42 1.65 3.60
CA LEU A 28 -0.96 0.56 2.74
C LEU A 28 0.47 0.19 3.10
N ASN A 29 0.78 -1.10 3.12
CA ASN A 29 2.14 -1.63 3.25
C ASN A 29 2.48 -2.49 2.03
N SER A 30 3.65 -2.29 1.42
CA SER A 30 4.08 -3.12 0.30
C SER A 30 4.55 -4.51 0.75
N GLU A 31 4.73 -5.42 -0.22
CA GLU A 31 5.52 -6.62 0.03
C GLU A 31 7.01 -6.26 0.14
N MET A 32 7.81 -7.23 0.60
CA MET A 32 9.26 -7.11 0.66
C MET A 32 9.85 -7.31 -0.74
N TYR A 33 10.64 -6.35 -1.19
CA TYR A 33 11.35 -6.34 -2.46
C TYR A 33 12.83 -6.63 -2.24
N VAL A 34 13.45 -7.38 -3.14
CA VAL A 34 14.89 -7.68 -3.07
C VAL A 34 15.74 -6.46 -3.44
N ALA A 35 15.22 -5.56 -4.26
CA ALA A 35 15.92 -4.39 -4.76
C ALA A 35 15.09 -3.11 -4.57
N LYS A 36 15.78 -2.01 -4.26
CA LYS A 36 15.19 -0.66 -4.16
C LYS A 36 14.43 -0.28 -5.43
N ALA A 37 15.03 -0.51 -6.60
CA ALA A 37 14.38 -0.24 -7.88
C ALA A 37 13.04 -0.99 -8.04
N SER A 38 12.90 -2.20 -7.50
CA SER A 38 11.63 -2.93 -7.52
C SER A 38 10.58 -2.28 -6.62
N ALA A 39 10.99 -1.75 -5.46
CA ALA A 39 10.10 -1.01 -4.58
C ALA A 39 9.64 0.32 -5.20
N GLU A 40 10.55 1.06 -5.87
CA GLU A 40 10.22 2.28 -6.60
C GLU A 40 9.24 2.01 -7.76
N ASN A 41 9.46 0.95 -8.53
CA ASN A 41 8.51 0.48 -9.54
C ASN A 41 7.16 0.07 -8.92
N GLY A 42 7.19 -0.54 -7.73
CA GLY A 42 6.00 -0.84 -6.93
C GLY A 42 5.21 0.42 -6.59
N ILE A 43 5.87 1.47 -6.11
CA ILE A 43 5.24 2.77 -5.81
C ILE A 43 4.62 3.39 -7.07
N ALA A 44 5.35 3.42 -8.18
CA ALA A 44 4.82 3.92 -9.45
C ALA A 44 3.61 3.11 -9.93
N SER A 45 3.62 1.80 -9.71
CA SER A 45 2.48 0.94 -9.99
C SER A 45 1.29 1.25 -9.07
N VAL A 46 1.52 1.50 -7.77
CA VAL A 46 0.45 1.91 -6.85
C VAL A 46 -0.14 3.23 -7.29
N GLN A 47 0.67 4.25 -7.62
CA GLN A 47 0.20 5.56 -8.09
C GLN A 47 -0.75 5.43 -9.29
N ASN A 48 -0.41 4.57 -10.26
CA ASN A 48 -1.23 4.37 -11.46
C ASN A 48 -2.48 3.49 -11.24
N ASN A 49 -2.41 2.50 -10.33
CA ASN A 49 -3.50 1.54 -10.12
C ASN A 49 -4.40 1.89 -8.93
N CYS A 50 -3.98 2.80 -8.03
CA CYS A 50 -4.72 3.10 -6.81
C CYS A 50 -6.11 3.69 -7.08
N THR A 51 -6.34 4.31 -8.24
CA THR A 51 -7.64 4.87 -8.62
C THR A 51 -8.62 3.81 -9.13
N GLN A 52 -8.14 2.64 -9.54
CA GLN A 52 -8.96 1.56 -10.07
C GLN A 52 -9.44 0.64 -8.94
N ASP A 53 -10.73 0.72 -8.60
CA ASP A 53 -11.31 -0.13 -7.55
C ASP A 53 -11.17 -1.63 -7.86
N ASP A 54 -11.25 -2.01 -9.14
CA ASP A 54 -11.14 -3.40 -9.61
C ASP A 54 -9.78 -4.05 -9.27
N ARG A 55 -8.77 -3.23 -8.98
CA ARG A 55 -7.44 -3.71 -8.57
C ARG A 55 -7.36 -4.05 -7.08
N TYR A 56 -8.37 -3.69 -6.29
CA TYR A 56 -8.44 -3.98 -4.86
C TYR A 56 -9.12 -5.33 -4.61
N SER A 57 -8.31 -6.31 -4.22
CA SER A 57 -8.79 -7.61 -3.74
C SER A 57 -9.19 -7.48 -2.27
N ARG A 58 -10.49 -7.35 -2.02
CA ARG A 58 -11.05 -7.31 -0.66
C ARG A 58 -11.14 -8.71 -0.09
N ASN A 59 -10.42 -8.98 0.98
CA ASN A 59 -10.32 -10.30 1.59
C ASN A 59 -10.75 -10.26 3.06
N GLN A 60 -11.10 -11.41 3.60
CA GLN A 60 -11.34 -11.63 5.02
C GLN A 60 -10.43 -12.74 5.51
N ALA A 61 -9.67 -12.47 6.57
CA ALA A 61 -8.81 -13.43 7.22
C ALA A 61 -9.65 -14.38 8.09
N SER A 62 -9.14 -15.59 8.32
CA SER A 62 -9.83 -16.63 9.10
C SER A 62 -10.12 -16.22 10.56
N ASN A 63 -9.43 -15.20 11.06
CA ASN A 63 -9.66 -14.58 12.37
C ASN A 63 -10.80 -13.55 12.38
N GLY A 64 -11.57 -13.46 11.30
CA GLY A 64 -12.69 -12.53 11.15
C GLY A 64 -12.29 -11.11 10.76
N LYS A 65 -11.00 -10.80 10.63
CA LYS A 65 -10.53 -9.46 10.24
C LYS A 65 -10.59 -9.25 8.73
N PHE A 66 -10.84 -8.02 8.31
CA PHE A 66 -10.95 -7.63 6.91
C PHE A 66 -9.67 -6.95 6.44
N TYR A 67 -9.23 -7.22 5.22
CA TYR A 67 -8.08 -6.56 4.63
C TYR A 67 -8.28 -6.43 3.12
N PHE A 68 -7.40 -5.71 2.46
CA PHE A 68 -7.38 -5.64 1.01
C PHE A 68 -5.96 -5.70 0.48
N ASN A 69 -5.81 -6.23 -0.73
CA ASN A 69 -4.56 -6.21 -1.47
C ASN A 69 -4.76 -5.41 -2.75
N LEU A 70 -3.86 -4.50 -3.05
CA LEU A 70 -3.79 -3.80 -4.32
C LEU A 70 -2.91 -4.61 -5.28
N LYS A 71 -3.46 -4.92 -6.45
CA LYS A 71 -2.75 -5.63 -7.51
C LYS A 71 -2.35 -4.69 -8.64
N ALA A 72 -1.17 -4.92 -9.21
CA ALA A 72 -0.74 -4.27 -10.43
C ALA A 72 -1.43 -4.84 -11.67
N ALA A 73 -1.19 -4.22 -12.83
CA ALA A 73 -1.68 -4.70 -14.12
C ALA A 73 -1.22 -6.13 -14.44
N ASN A 74 -0.04 -6.52 -13.97
CA ASN A 74 0.53 -7.86 -14.11
C ASN A 74 0.02 -8.88 -13.06
N HIS A 75 -1.06 -8.56 -12.34
CA HIS A 75 -1.66 -9.37 -11.27
C HIS A 75 -0.80 -9.59 -10.01
N GLN A 76 0.38 -9.00 -9.92
CA GLN A 76 1.20 -9.07 -8.71
C GLN A 76 0.63 -8.17 -7.61
N VAL A 77 0.75 -8.60 -6.36
CA VAL A 77 0.40 -7.78 -5.21
C VAL A 77 1.50 -6.72 -5.04
N ILE A 78 1.09 -5.46 -5.05
CA ILE A 78 1.99 -4.31 -4.87
C ILE A 78 1.77 -3.59 -3.54
N GLY A 79 0.69 -3.93 -2.85
CA GLY A 79 0.39 -3.42 -1.53
C GLY A 79 -0.69 -4.23 -0.83
N SER A 80 -0.59 -4.30 0.48
CA SER A 80 -1.52 -4.97 1.38
C SER A 80 -1.88 -4.00 2.49
N SER A 81 -3.16 -3.93 2.81
CA SER A 81 -3.63 -3.12 3.93
C SER A 81 -3.33 -3.79 5.26
N GLN A 82 -3.47 -3.02 6.34
CA GLN A 82 -3.57 -3.59 7.67
C GLN A 82 -4.87 -4.41 7.81
N MET A 83 -4.93 -5.24 8.85
CA MET A 83 -6.13 -5.99 9.20
C MET A 83 -7.11 -5.11 9.99
N TYR A 84 -8.26 -4.84 9.39
CA TYR A 84 -9.38 -4.10 9.96
C TYR A 84 -10.37 -5.01 10.68
N THR A 85 -11.12 -4.43 11.62
CA THR A 85 -12.18 -5.14 12.37
C THR A 85 -13.52 -5.15 11.66
N THR A 86 -13.77 -4.20 10.75
CA THR A 86 -15.04 -4.07 10.02
C THR A 86 -14.80 -3.85 8.53
N THR A 87 -15.81 -4.21 7.71
CA THR A 87 -15.80 -3.94 6.26
C THR A 87 -15.77 -2.44 5.98
N SER A 88 -16.50 -1.63 6.76
CA SER A 88 -16.49 -0.16 6.63
C SER A 88 -15.10 0.43 6.86
N ALA A 89 -14.33 -0.09 7.82
CA ALA A 89 -12.96 0.39 8.06
C ALA A 89 -12.02 -0.02 6.92
N ARG A 90 -12.18 -1.22 6.35
CA ARG A 90 -11.47 -1.64 5.13
C ARG A 90 -11.78 -0.72 3.96
N ASP A 91 -13.06 -0.41 3.73
CA ASP A 91 -13.48 0.43 2.60
C ASP A 91 -13.03 1.88 2.77
N ALA A 92 -13.04 2.42 3.99
CA ALA A 92 -12.41 3.70 4.30
C ALA A 92 -10.90 3.69 4.05
N GLY A 93 -10.22 2.57 4.33
CA GLY A 93 -8.83 2.35 3.97
C GLY A 93 -8.59 2.40 2.45
N ILE A 94 -9.45 1.75 1.66
CA ILE A 94 -9.40 1.80 0.19
C ILE A 94 -9.57 3.22 -0.31
N ASP A 95 -10.54 3.97 0.21
CA ASP A 95 -10.77 5.37 -0.17
C ASP A 95 -9.58 6.26 0.22
N ALA A 96 -8.96 5.98 1.36
CA ALA A 96 -7.73 6.64 1.75
C ALA A 96 -6.58 6.32 0.77
N VAL A 97 -6.42 5.07 0.32
CA VAL A 97 -5.40 4.71 -0.68
C VAL A 97 -5.70 5.36 -2.03
N LYS A 98 -6.95 5.40 -2.48
CA LYS A 98 -7.35 6.12 -3.72
C LYS A 98 -7.02 7.61 -3.66
N LYS A 99 -7.26 8.25 -2.51
CA LYS A 99 -7.02 9.67 -2.30
C LYS A 99 -5.54 10.02 -2.17
N ASN A 100 -4.79 9.17 -1.48
CA ASN A 100 -3.39 9.42 -1.10
C ASN A 100 -2.37 8.77 -2.03
N GLY A 101 -2.78 7.70 -2.72
CA GLY A 101 -1.94 6.90 -3.61
C GLY A 101 -1.36 7.65 -4.81
N PRO A 102 -2.03 8.66 -5.40
CA PRO A 102 -1.43 9.47 -6.45
C PRO A 102 -0.28 10.38 -5.98
N SER A 103 0.05 10.39 -4.68
CA SER A 103 1.12 11.22 -4.16
C SER A 103 2.47 10.83 -4.72
N THR A 104 3.23 11.82 -5.18
CA THR A 104 4.61 11.67 -5.68
C THR A 104 5.66 11.87 -4.59
N ASN A 105 5.25 12.14 -3.35
CA ASN A 105 6.16 12.34 -2.23
C ASN A 105 6.70 10.98 -1.78
N ILE A 106 7.98 10.72 -2.04
CA ILE A 106 8.67 9.50 -1.61
C ILE A 106 9.77 9.92 -0.64
N LYS A 107 9.71 9.40 0.59
CA LYS A 107 10.71 9.54 1.63
C LYS A 107 11.55 8.27 1.65
N ASP A 108 12.84 8.42 1.40
CA ASP A 108 13.79 7.32 1.44
C ASP A 108 14.41 7.23 2.84
N GLU A 109 14.05 6.19 3.57
CA GLU A 109 14.57 5.81 4.90
C GLU A 109 15.21 4.40 4.87
N ALA A 110 15.68 3.97 3.69
CA ALA A 110 16.28 2.66 3.46
C ALA A 110 17.81 2.63 3.65
#